data_AF-A0A372QQF3-F1
#
_entry.id   AF-A0A372QQF3-F1
#
_cell.length_a   1.000
_cell.length_b   1.000
_cell.length_c   1.000
_cell.angle_alpha   90.00
_cell.angle_beta   90.00
_cell.angle_gamma   90.00
#
_symmetry.space_group_name_H-M   'P 1'
#
loop_
_entity.id
_entity.type
_entity.pdbx_description
1 polymer ?
#
loop_
_entity_poly.entity_id
_entity_poly.type
_entity_poly.pdbx_seq_one_letter_code
_entity_poly.pdbx_strand_id
1 'polypeptide(L)'
;MDQSNEEYGRCIKCKQISTSLICQACNSNLKEREYGKCISCKQIKPINKEANYCHTCSSIYREKKYGKCAECKQINSGKNWCHTCDSNKFQQNFNNWTTGSDDVDKFIQNNQLSARSHYQLLEWIPYDRFSEIVYIAKGGFGKIYRAYWKDGYISHWDATKHQWRRNSPNKYVAFKILDRSQNLT
;
A
#
# COMPACT_ATOMS: atom_id res chain seq x y z
N MET A 1 12.14 -44.88 9.33
CA MET A 1 11.47 -44.49 8.07
C MET A 1 10.45 -43.43 8.47
N ASP A 2 10.88 -42.16 8.50
CA ASP A 2 10.11 -41.06 9.09
C ASP A 2 8.86 -40.72 8.27
N GLN A 3 7.70 -40.80 8.90
CA GLN A 3 6.40 -40.42 8.35
C GLN A 3 6.10 -38.90 8.45
N SER A 4 7.11 -38.03 8.51
CA SER A 4 6.89 -36.59 8.78
C SER A 4 6.88 -35.70 7.54
N ASN A 5 6.63 -36.21 6.33
CA ASN A 5 6.92 -35.49 5.08
C ASN A 5 5.71 -35.09 4.20
N GLU A 6 4.46 -35.31 4.63
CA GLU A 6 3.30 -35.17 3.71
C GLU A 6 2.64 -33.78 3.64
N GLU A 7 2.97 -32.83 4.52
CA GLU A 7 2.27 -31.52 4.55
C GLU A 7 3.07 -30.34 3.95
N TYR A 8 4.33 -30.53 3.57
CA TYR A 8 5.16 -29.42 3.06
C TYR A 8 4.70 -28.94 1.67
N GLY A 9 4.45 -27.62 1.54
CA GLY A 9 4.02 -27.00 0.28
C GLY A 9 2.50 -27.03 0.04
N ARG A 10 1.71 -27.54 0.98
CA ARG A 10 0.24 -27.57 0.90
C ARG A 10 -0.37 -26.34 1.58
N CYS A 11 -1.42 -25.79 0.97
CA CYS A 11 -2.26 -24.77 1.57
C CYS A 11 -2.89 -25.29 2.87
N ILE A 12 -2.76 -24.56 3.98
CA ILE A 12 -3.36 -24.93 5.27
C ILE A 12 -4.89 -25.05 5.17
N LYS A 13 -5.55 -24.23 4.34
CA LYS A 13 -7.02 -24.23 4.24
C LYS A 13 -7.58 -25.39 3.42
N CYS A 14 -7.06 -25.62 2.22
CA CYS A 14 -7.63 -26.59 1.27
C CYS A 14 -6.79 -27.85 1.08
N LYS A 15 -5.62 -27.94 1.73
CA LYS A 15 -4.66 -29.06 1.64
C LYS A 15 -4.14 -29.36 0.22
N GLN A 16 -4.50 -28.56 -0.78
CA GLN A 16 -3.93 -28.62 -2.12
C GLN A 16 -2.51 -28.06 -2.15
N ILE A 17 -1.67 -28.59 -3.03
CA ILE A 17 -0.31 -28.08 -3.26
C ILE A 17 -0.43 -26.64 -3.76
N SER A 18 0.19 -25.70 -3.04
CA SER A 18 0.18 -24.30 -3.45
C SER A 18 1.26 -24.06 -4.50
N THR A 19 0.88 -23.68 -5.72
CA THR A 19 1.83 -23.30 -6.78
C THR A 19 2.69 -22.09 -6.39
N SER A 20 2.22 -21.25 -5.44
CA SER A 20 3.04 -20.18 -4.87
C SER A 20 4.24 -20.68 -4.05
N LEU A 21 4.20 -21.93 -3.57
CA LEU A 21 5.26 -22.60 -2.80
C LEU A 21 6.08 -23.59 -3.65
N ILE A 22 5.93 -23.59 -4.98
CA ILE A 22 6.77 -24.36 -5.91
C ILE A 22 7.83 -23.42 -6.53
N CYS A 23 9.12 -23.80 -6.54
CA CYS A 23 10.13 -23.08 -7.36
C CYS A 23 9.86 -23.41 -8.82
N GLN A 24 9.59 -22.38 -9.61
CA GLN A 24 9.25 -22.51 -11.03
C GLN A 24 10.41 -23.08 -11.86
N ALA A 25 11.65 -22.93 -11.39
CA ALA A 25 12.82 -23.50 -12.07
C ALA A 25 13.05 -25.00 -11.79
N CYS A 26 12.76 -25.49 -10.58
CA CYS A 26 13.00 -26.89 -10.17
C CYS A 26 11.71 -27.74 -10.09
N ASN A 27 10.52 -27.12 -10.26
CA ASN A 27 9.21 -27.66 -9.89
C ASN A 27 9.17 -28.33 -8.50
N SER A 28 10.09 -27.94 -7.59
CA SER A 28 10.22 -28.52 -6.26
C SER A 28 9.64 -27.60 -5.19
N ASN A 29 9.27 -28.18 -4.04
CA ASN A 29 8.69 -27.44 -2.92
C ASN A 29 9.71 -26.46 -2.28
N LEU A 30 9.25 -25.24 -1.97
CA LEU A 30 9.95 -24.23 -1.19
C LEU A 30 9.77 -24.54 0.31
N LYS A 31 10.85 -24.50 1.11
CA LYS A 31 10.76 -24.55 2.58
C LYS A 31 10.64 -23.12 3.12
N GLU A 32 9.54 -22.84 3.84
CA GLU A 32 9.26 -21.53 4.43
C GLU A 32 10.32 -21.07 5.45
N ARG A 33 11.05 -22.01 6.08
CA ARG A 33 12.08 -21.70 7.09
C ARG A 33 13.40 -21.13 6.53
N GLU A 34 13.65 -21.20 5.22
CA GLU A 34 14.87 -20.66 4.58
C GLU A 34 14.57 -19.44 3.69
N TYR A 35 13.79 -18.47 4.15
CA TYR A 35 13.56 -17.20 3.43
C TYR A 35 13.04 -17.35 1.98
N GLY A 36 12.39 -18.47 1.66
CA GLY A 36 11.89 -18.74 0.31
C GLY A 36 12.89 -19.31 -0.69
N LYS A 37 13.95 -19.97 -0.20
CA LYS A 37 14.95 -20.69 -1.01
C LYS A 37 14.45 -22.08 -1.46
N CYS A 38 14.50 -22.44 -2.76
CA CYS A 38 14.27 -23.85 -3.19
C CYS A 38 15.39 -24.73 -2.65
N ILE A 39 15.04 -25.90 -2.13
CA ILE A 39 16.03 -26.89 -1.69
C ILE A 39 16.87 -27.36 -2.88
N SER A 40 16.21 -27.61 -4.01
CA SER A 40 16.82 -28.14 -5.24
C SER A 40 17.55 -27.07 -6.05
N CYS A 41 16.87 -25.96 -6.39
CA CYS A 41 17.38 -24.90 -7.27
C CYS A 41 18.21 -23.83 -6.52
N LYS A 42 18.16 -23.80 -5.18
CA LYS A 42 18.75 -22.75 -4.31
C LYS A 42 18.35 -21.31 -4.64
N GLN A 43 17.44 -21.09 -5.59
CA GLN A 43 16.89 -19.77 -5.93
C GLN A 43 15.98 -19.27 -4.82
N ILE A 44 16.04 -17.97 -4.55
CA ILE A 44 15.23 -17.28 -3.55
C ILE A 44 14.01 -16.69 -4.25
N LYS A 45 12.82 -17.11 -3.85
CA LYS A 45 11.57 -16.43 -4.23
C LYS A 45 11.28 -15.35 -3.19
N PRO A 46 10.87 -14.13 -3.59
CA PRO A 46 10.31 -13.17 -2.66
C PRO A 46 8.96 -13.72 -2.14
N ILE A 47 9.01 -14.47 -1.03
CA ILE A 47 7.81 -15.01 -0.40
C ILE A 47 7.20 -13.91 0.46
N ASN A 48 5.94 -13.58 0.16
CA ASN A 48 5.13 -12.78 1.06
C ASN A 48 4.83 -13.63 2.31
N LYS A 49 5.38 -13.21 3.46
CA LYS A 49 5.33 -13.91 4.77
C LYS A 49 3.92 -14.19 5.30
N GLU A 50 2.85 -13.66 4.69
CA GLU A 50 1.51 -13.65 5.29
C GLU A 50 0.61 -14.87 4.99
N ALA A 51 1.00 -15.83 4.14
CA ALA A 51 0.03 -16.85 3.74
C ALA A 51 0.62 -18.24 3.55
N ASN A 52 0.46 -19.06 4.58
CA ASN A 52 0.36 -20.53 4.46
C ASN A 52 -0.94 -20.94 3.71
N TYR A 53 -1.53 -20.03 2.92
CA TYR A 53 -2.69 -20.24 2.06
C TYR A 53 -2.27 -20.14 0.60
N CYS A 54 -2.80 -21.02 -0.25
CA CYS A 54 -2.61 -20.88 -1.68
C CYS A 54 -3.26 -19.60 -2.22
N HIS A 55 -2.86 -19.21 -3.43
CA HIS A 55 -3.40 -18.03 -4.11
C HIS A 55 -4.94 -18.02 -4.12
N THR A 56 -5.57 -19.17 -4.45
CA THR A 56 -7.02 -19.33 -4.47
C THR A 56 -7.66 -19.15 -3.09
N CYS A 57 -7.11 -19.75 -2.03
CA CYS A 57 -7.65 -19.58 -0.68
C CYS A 57 -7.45 -18.14 -0.18
N SER A 58 -6.33 -17.51 -0.53
CA SER A 58 -6.06 -16.11 -0.22
C SER A 58 -7.03 -15.17 -0.95
N SER A 59 -7.33 -15.43 -2.23
CA SER A 59 -8.30 -14.65 -3.00
C SER A 59 -9.71 -14.81 -2.44
N ILE A 60 -10.15 -16.02 -2.12
CA ILE A 60 -11.46 -16.27 -1.47
C ILE A 60 -11.55 -15.54 -0.12
N TYR A 61 -10.51 -15.61 0.71
CA TYR A 61 -10.47 -14.89 1.99
C TYR A 61 -10.59 -13.38 1.78
N ARG A 62 -9.82 -12.81 0.84
CA ARG A 62 -9.85 -11.39 0.52
C ARG A 62 -11.20 -10.96 -0.03
N GLU A 63 -11.82 -11.76 -0.91
CA GLU A 63 -13.16 -11.50 -1.43
C GLU A 63 -14.17 -11.48 -0.30
N LYS A 64 -14.13 -12.45 0.62
CA LYS A 64 -15.04 -12.47 1.79
C LYS A 64 -14.82 -11.27 2.71
N LYS A 65 -13.57 -10.83 2.89
CA LYS A 65 -13.20 -9.76 3.83
C LYS A 65 -13.44 -8.36 3.28
N TYR A 66 -13.10 -8.13 2.02
CA TYR A 66 -13.08 -6.80 1.39
C TYR A 66 -14.09 -6.63 0.26
N GLY A 67 -14.72 -7.72 -0.18
CA GLY A 67 -15.65 -7.71 -1.31
C GLY A 67 -14.98 -7.49 -2.66
N LYS A 68 -15.82 -7.34 -3.68
CA LYS A 68 -15.43 -6.95 -5.04
C LYS A 68 -15.68 -5.45 -5.25
N CYS A 69 -14.84 -4.84 -6.07
CA CYS A 69 -15.02 -3.46 -6.50
C CYS A 69 -16.30 -3.33 -7.33
N ALA A 70 -17.09 -2.29 -7.07
CA ALA A 70 -18.31 -2.01 -7.82
C ALA A 70 -18.03 -1.66 -9.29
N GLU A 71 -16.90 -1.00 -9.57
CA GLU A 71 -16.49 -0.53 -10.90
C GLU A 71 -15.89 -1.67 -11.75
N CYS A 72 -14.75 -2.24 -11.33
CA CYS A 72 -14.00 -3.22 -12.15
C CYS A 72 -14.26 -4.69 -11.82
N LYS A 73 -15.11 -4.98 -10.82
CA LYS A 73 -15.46 -6.34 -10.35
C LYS A 73 -14.28 -7.18 -9.80
N GLN A 74 -13.07 -6.64 -9.74
CA GLN A 74 -11.92 -7.28 -9.11
C GLN A 74 -12.04 -7.27 -7.58
N ILE A 75 -11.35 -8.19 -6.91
CA ILE A 75 -11.31 -8.24 -5.44
C ILE A 75 -10.63 -6.97 -4.91
N ASN A 76 -11.24 -6.32 -3.93
CA ASN A 76 -10.67 -5.12 -3.30
C ASN A 76 -9.36 -5.46 -2.56
N SER A 77 -8.41 -4.53 -2.62
CA SER A 77 -7.11 -4.68 -1.93
C SER A 77 -7.19 -4.36 -0.45
N GLY A 78 -8.20 -3.57 -0.05
CA GLY A 78 -8.52 -3.26 1.34
C GLY A 78 -9.99 -2.91 1.51
N LYS A 79 -10.41 -2.62 2.74
CA LYS A 79 -11.79 -2.17 3.01
C LYS A 79 -12.05 -0.87 2.26
N ASN A 80 -13.05 -0.88 1.37
CA ASN A 80 -13.41 0.24 0.50
C ASN A 80 -12.25 0.76 -0.37
N TRP A 81 -11.29 -0.10 -0.74
CA TRP A 81 -10.13 0.29 -1.54
C TRP A 81 -9.87 -0.70 -2.67
N CYS A 82 -9.92 -0.22 -3.91
CA CYS A 82 -9.62 -1.01 -5.10
C CYS A 82 -8.34 -0.46 -5.72
N HIS A 83 -7.21 -1.13 -5.47
CA HIS A 83 -5.90 -0.74 -6.00
C HIS A 83 -5.95 -0.37 -7.49
N THR A 84 -6.52 -1.24 -8.34
CA THR A 84 -6.61 -0.98 -9.78
C THR A 84 -7.39 0.30 -10.11
N CYS A 85 -8.58 0.47 -9.54
CA CYS A 85 -9.43 1.63 -9.82
C CYS A 85 -8.90 2.92 -9.20
N ASP A 86 -8.36 2.85 -7.99
CA ASP A 86 -7.88 4.00 -7.22
C ASP A 86 -6.55 4.50 -7.78
N SER A 87 -5.60 3.60 -8.12
CA SER A 87 -4.35 3.96 -8.80
C SER A 87 -4.60 4.65 -10.14
N ASN A 88 -5.57 4.18 -10.93
CA ASN A 88 -5.95 4.83 -12.19
C ASN A 88 -6.49 6.25 -11.97
N LYS A 89 -7.28 6.48 -10.91
CA LYS A 89 -7.79 7.82 -10.57
C LYS A 89 -6.68 8.77 -10.16
N PHE A 90 -5.70 8.29 -9.39
CA PHE A 90 -4.52 9.08 -9.07
C PHE A 90 -3.73 9.43 -10.33
N GLN A 91 -3.49 8.44 -11.20
CA GLN A 91 -2.75 8.63 -12.45
C GLN A 91 -3.37 9.69 -13.36
N GLN A 92 -4.70 9.72 -13.46
CA GLN A 92 -5.44 10.74 -14.22
C GLN A 92 -5.26 12.16 -13.64
N ASN A 93 -4.90 12.27 -12.36
CA ASN A 93 -4.75 13.55 -11.65
C ASN A 93 -3.29 14.02 -11.54
N PHE A 94 -2.31 13.27 -12.05
CA PHE A 94 -0.89 13.61 -11.90
C PHE A 94 -0.50 14.95 -12.55
N ASN A 95 -1.19 15.35 -13.62
CA ASN A 95 -0.91 16.63 -14.28
C ASN A 95 -1.57 17.84 -13.58
N ASN A 96 -2.38 17.61 -12.55
CA ASN A 96 -3.12 18.67 -11.85
C ASN A 96 -2.37 19.22 -10.62
N TRP A 97 -1.21 18.67 -10.29
CA TRP A 97 -0.36 19.16 -9.21
C TRP A 97 1.10 18.85 -9.49
N THR A 98 1.98 19.66 -8.91
CA THR A 98 3.42 19.41 -8.85
C THR A 98 3.93 19.99 -7.54
N THR A 99 4.96 19.37 -6.97
CA THR A 99 5.72 19.94 -5.85
C THR A 99 6.76 20.96 -6.32
N GLY A 100 6.99 21.08 -7.63
CA GLY A 100 8.12 21.80 -8.22
C GLY A 100 9.42 20.99 -8.24
N SER A 101 9.38 19.69 -7.88
CA SER A 101 10.51 18.77 -7.87
C SER A 101 10.11 17.44 -8.52
N ASP A 102 10.72 17.13 -9.67
CA ASP A 102 10.43 15.91 -10.42
C ASP A 102 10.66 14.62 -9.61
N ASP A 103 11.68 14.62 -8.75
CA ASP A 103 12.02 13.45 -7.94
C ASP A 103 10.99 13.22 -6.83
N VAL A 104 10.53 14.30 -6.18
CA VAL A 104 9.47 14.21 -5.17
C VAL A 104 8.14 13.84 -5.82
N ASP A 105 7.82 14.42 -6.98
CA ASP A 105 6.62 14.10 -7.74
C ASP A 105 6.60 12.61 -8.12
N LYS A 106 7.68 12.08 -8.71
CA LYS A 106 7.81 10.65 -9.04
C LYS A 106 7.69 9.77 -7.81
N PHE A 107 8.30 10.16 -6.68
CA PHE A 107 8.20 9.38 -5.44
C PHE A 107 6.76 9.27 -4.94
N ILE A 108 6.03 10.39 -4.89
CA ILE A 108 4.63 10.43 -4.46
C ILE A 108 3.75 9.65 -5.46
N GLN A 109 3.92 9.86 -6.77
CA GLN A 109 3.17 9.17 -7.82
C GLN A 109 3.36 7.64 -7.74
N ASN A 110 4.61 7.17 -7.57
CA ASN A 110 4.91 5.75 -7.41
C ASN A 110 4.26 5.15 -6.15
N ASN A 111 4.22 5.89 -5.04
CA ASN A 111 3.49 5.47 -3.86
C ASN A 111 1.98 5.38 -4.14
N GLN A 112 1.39 6.40 -4.76
CA GLN A 112 -0.04 6.43 -5.08
C GLN A 112 -0.46 5.28 -6.01
N LEU A 113 0.39 4.90 -6.98
CA LEU A 113 0.15 3.77 -7.87
C LEU A 113 0.23 2.41 -7.17
N SER A 114 0.98 2.29 -6.07
CA SER A 114 1.21 1.03 -5.35
C SER A 114 0.41 0.88 -4.05
N ALA A 115 -0.24 1.95 -3.60
CA ALA A 115 -1.00 1.99 -2.35
C ALA A 115 -2.16 0.98 -2.36
N ARG A 116 -2.17 0.06 -1.39
CA ARG A 116 -3.22 -0.97 -1.26
C ARG A 116 -4.32 -0.62 -0.26
N SER A 117 -4.17 0.51 0.43
CA SER A 117 -5.17 1.10 1.32
C SER A 117 -4.81 2.56 1.58
N HIS A 118 -5.78 3.34 2.07
CA HIS A 118 -5.53 4.73 2.48
C HIS A 118 -4.46 4.88 3.56
N TYR A 119 -4.20 3.86 4.39
CA TYR A 119 -3.13 3.91 5.40
C TYR A 119 -1.72 3.87 4.79
N GLN A 120 -1.56 3.43 3.54
CA GLN A 120 -0.28 3.35 2.83
C GLN A 120 -0.09 4.50 1.84
N LEU A 121 -1.11 5.35 1.69
CA LEU A 121 -1.16 6.41 0.70
C LEU A 121 -0.38 7.64 1.19
N LEU A 122 0.54 8.10 0.37
CA LEU A 122 1.12 9.44 0.44
C LEU A 122 0.27 10.38 -0.42
N GLU A 123 -0.36 11.34 0.25
CA GLU A 123 -1.16 12.36 -0.40
C GLU A 123 -0.35 13.65 -0.53
N TRP A 124 -0.32 14.22 -1.74
CA TRP A 124 0.13 15.59 -1.93
C TRP A 124 -0.99 16.56 -1.52
N ILE A 125 -0.68 17.50 -0.62
CA ILE A 125 -1.63 18.50 -0.12
C ILE A 125 -1.06 19.89 -0.39
N PRO A 126 -1.73 20.72 -1.22
CA PRO A 126 -1.33 22.10 -1.43
C PRO A 126 -1.27 22.91 -0.13
N TYR A 127 -0.28 23.79 -0.02
CA TYR A 127 -0.01 24.54 1.22
C TYR A 127 -1.17 25.49 1.63
N ASP A 128 -1.94 25.97 0.65
CA ASP A 128 -3.12 26.83 0.85
C ASP A 128 -4.32 26.09 1.48
N ARG A 129 -4.27 24.76 1.60
CA ARG A 129 -5.29 23.97 2.33
C ARG A 129 -5.17 24.06 3.84
N PHE A 130 -4.15 24.75 4.33
CA PHE A 130 -3.85 24.90 5.75
C PHE A 130 -3.98 26.34 6.21
N SER A 131 -4.45 26.52 7.45
CA SER A 131 -4.63 27.83 8.09
C SER A 131 -4.06 27.82 9.51
N GLU A 132 -4.05 28.97 10.17
CA GLU A 132 -3.60 29.11 11.57
C GLU A 132 -2.22 28.47 11.83
N ILE A 133 -1.27 28.75 10.94
CA ILE A 133 0.06 28.16 10.99
C ILE A 133 0.88 28.88 12.07
N VAL A 134 1.11 28.19 13.18
CA VAL A 134 1.79 28.70 14.37
C VAL A 134 3.09 27.94 14.59
N TYR A 135 4.20 28.65 14.76
CA TYR A 135 5.48 28.05 15.10
C TYR A 135 5.44 27.43 16.51
N ILE A 136 5.99 26.23 16.66
CA ILE A 136 6.02 25.49 17.93
C ILE A 136 7.44 25.38 18.47
N ALA A 137 8.37 24.87 17.67
CA ALA A 137 9.74 24.62 18.10
C ALA A 137 10.70 24.44 16.92
N LYS A 138 11.99 24.55 17.19
CA LYS A 138 13.07 24.17 16.27
C LYS A 138 13.84 23.01 16.88
N GLY A 139 14.02 21.94 16.12
CA GLY A 139 14.90 20.83 16.45
C GLY A 139 16.17 20.84 15.61
N GLY A 140 17.01 19.80 15.75
CA GLY A 140 18.24 19.68 14.97
C GLY A 140 18.07 19.40 13.48
N PHE A 141 16.84 19.07 13.03
CA PHE A 141 16.54 18.67 11.65
C PHE A 141 15.40 19.49 11.03
N GLY A 142 15.10 20.67 11.56
CA GLY A 142 14.03 21.52 11.04
C GLY A 142 13.19 22.22 12.10
N LYS A 143 12.14 22.89 11.60
CA LYS A 143 11.18 23.66 12.39
C LYS A 143 9.82 22.93 12.40
N ILE A 144 9.18 22.93 13.55
CA ILE A 144 7.86 22.35 13.77
C ILE A 144 6.84 23.49 13.90
N TYR A 145 5.74 23.36 13.18
CA TYR A 145 4.58 24.25 13.24
C TYR A 145 3.34 23.42 13.53
N ARG A 146 2.33 24.05 14.14
CA ARG A 146 0.97 23.55 14.19
C ARG A 146 0.17 24.27 13.12
N ALA A 147 -0.63 23.55 12.36
CA ALA A 147 -1.51 24.12 11.34
C ALA A 147 -2.91 23.50 11.47
N TYR A 148 -3.94 24.26 11.15
CA TYR A 148 -5.31 23.76 11.03
C TYR A 148 -5.54 23.22 9.62
N TRP A 149 -6.01 21.98 9.52
CA TRP A 149 -6.34 21.31 8.26
C TRP A 149 -7.83 20.98 8.19
N LYS A 150 -8.54 21.67 7.30
CA LYS A 150 -10.00 21.54 7.17
C LYS A 150 -10.43 20.27 6.43
N ASP A 151 -9.59 19.76 5.51
CA ASP A 151 -10.02 18.71 4.60
C ASP A 151 -10.05 17.33 5.25
N GLY A 152 -9.01 17.00 6.01
CA GLY A 152 -8.78 15.63 6.48
C GLY A 152 -8.22 14.72 5.39
N TYR A 153 -7.83 13.50 5.75
CA TYR A 153 -7.11 12.57 4.86
C TYR A 153 -8.06 11.79 3.95
N ILE A 154 -7.61 11.40 2.76
CA ILE A 154 -8.37 10.51 1.85
C ILE A 154 -8.68 9.19 2.56
N SER A 155 -9.94 8.77 2.56
CA SER A 155 -10.39 7.48 3.09
C SER A 155 -10.66 6.46 1.98
N HIS A 156 -11.50 6.81 1.01
CA HIS A 156 -11.90 5.97 -0.12
C HIS A 156 -12.59 6.81 -1.19
N TRP A 157 -12.72 6.27 -2.39
CA TRP A 157 -13.49 6.90 -3.47
C TRP A 157 -15.00 6.71 -3.26
N ASP A 158 -15.77 7.79 -3.42
CA ASP A 158 -17.23 7.72 -3.50
C ASP A 158 -17.67 7.82 -4.96
N ALA A 159 -18.03 6.67 -5.52
CA ALA A 159 -18.49 6.55 -6.90
C ALA A 159 -19.80 7.31 -7.18
N THR A 160 -20.63 7.57 -6.18
CA THR A 160 -21.88 8.33 -6.39
C THR A 160 -21.60 9.82 -6.55
N LYS A 161 -20.69 10.34 -5.74
CA LYS A 161 -20.31 11.76 -5.73
C LYS A 161 -19.14 12.08 -6.64
N HIS A 162 -18.51 11.07 -7.23
CA HIS A 162 -17.31 11.21 -8.07
C HIS A 162 -16.20 12.02 -7.37
N GLN A 163 -15.97 11.74 -6.09
CA GLN A 163 -14.95 12.43 -5.30
C GLN A 163 -14.37 11.55 -4.19
N TRP A 164 -13.17 11.90 -3.72
CA TRP A 164 -12.55 11.28 -2.55
C TRP A 164 -13.30 11.65 -1.27
N ARG A 165 -13.72 10.66 -0.49
CA ARG A 165 -14.20 10.87 0.88
C ARG A 165 -13.04 11.18 1.79
N ARG A 166 -13.21 12.21 2.63
CA ARG A 166 -12.25 12.65 3.62
C ARG A 166 -12.67 12.21 5.02
N ASN A 167 -11.71 11.80 5.84
CA ASN A 167 -11.91 11.50 7.26
C ASN A 167 -11.12 12.47 8.13
N SER A 168 -11.60 12.65 9.36
CA SER A 168 -11.00 13.57 10.34
C SER A 168 -10.77 14.99 9.81
N PRO A 169 -11.78 15.64 9.19
CA PRO A 169 -11.68 17.05 8.83
C PRO A 169 -11.56 17.91 10.09
N ASN A 170 -11.18 19.17 9.91
CA ASN A 170 -11.17 20.18 10.97
C ASN A 170 -10.26 19.81 12.15
N LYS A 171 -9.01 19.42 11.86
CA LYS A 171 -8.03 19.01 12.86
C LYS A 171 -6.75 19.84 12.78
N TYR A 172 -6.16 20.09 13.95
CA TYR A 172 -4.79 20.57 14.00
C TYR A 172 -3.82 19.43 13.67
N VAL A 173 -2.87 19.72 12.81
CA VAL A 173 -1.79 18.82 12.38
C VAL A 173 -0.43 19.44 12.69
N ALA A 174 0.59 18.59 12.77
CA ALA A 174 1.97 19.03 12.89
C ALA A 174 2.62 19.11 11.51
N PHE A 175 3.21 20.26 11.22
CA PHE A 175 4.10 20.46 10.08
C PHE A 175 5.53 20.43 10.53
N LYS A 176 6.34 19.65 9.83
CA LYS A 176 7.78 19.68 9.99
C LYS A 176 8.39 20.18 8.69
N ILE A 177 8.95 21.39 8.74
CA ILE A 177 9.76 21.94 7.66
C ILE A 177 11.19 21.45 7.90
N LEU A 178 11.74 20.70 6.94
CA LEU A 178 13.09 20.16 7.04
C LEU A 178 14.12 21.22 6.64
N ASP A 179 15.24 21.28 7.37
CA ASP A 179 16.34 22.16 7.01
C ASP A 179 16.94 21.74 5.64
N ARG A 180 17.35 22.72 4.82
CA ARG A 180 17.87 22.53 3.44
C ARG A 180 16.88 21.94 2.42
N SER A 181 15.58 21.96 2.70
CA SER A 181 14.55 21.56 1.70
C SER A 181 14.54 22.43 0.43
N GLN A 182 15.16 23.62 0.48
CA GLN A 182 15.33 24.53 -0.66
C GLN A 182 16.30 24.00 -1.74
N ASN A 183 17.04 22.92 -1.46
CA ASN A 183 17.94 22.28 -2.43
C ASN A 183 17.31 21.06 -3.14
N LEU A 184 16.00 20.84 -2.95
CA LEU A 184 15.25 19.76 -3.61
C LEU A 184 14.49 20.22 -4.86
N THR A 185 14.51 21.52 -5.15
CA THR A 185 14.07 22.15 -6.40
C THR A 185 15.20 22.13 -7.41
#